data_AF-A0A3E0KQ49-F1
#
_entry.id   AF-A0A3E0KQ49-F1
#
_cell.length_a   1.000
_cell.length_b   1.000
_cell.length_c   1.000
_cell.angle_alpha   90.00
_cell.angle_beta   90.00
_cell.angle_gamma   90.00
#
_symmetry.space_group_name_H-M   'P 1'
#
loop_
_entity.id
_entity.type
_entity.pdbx_description
1 polymer ?
#
loop_
_entity_poly.entity_id
_entity_poly.type
_entity_poly.pdbx_seq_one_letter_code
_entity_poly.pdbx_strand_id
1 'polypeptide(L)' 'MLVFLGLMLVAVGLVFVLLERLPGIPRLPGDILIRRGNFTFYFPLATSLLISVLLTLLFSLFRR' A
#
# COMPACT_ATOMS: atom_id res chain seq x y z
N MET A 1 -22.37 10.42 8.72
CA MET A 1 -21.15 9.58 8.81
C MET A 1 -20.83 8.85 7.50
N LEU A 2 -21.82 8.27 6.80
CA LEU A 2 -21.59 7.55 5.53
C LEU A 2 -20.88 8.38 4.45
N VAL A 3 -21.27 9.66 4.31
CA VAL A 3 -20.66 10.61 3.36
C VAL A 3 -19.18 10.86 3.68
N PHE A 4 -18.84 11.01 4.97
CA PHE A 4 -17.44 11.17 5.41
C PHE A 4 -16.61 9.91 5.13
N LEU A 5 -17.18 8.72 5.37
CA LEU A 5 -16.52 7.45 5.08
C LEU A 5 -16.24 7.30 3.57
N GLY A 6 -17.22 7.65 2.73
CA GLY A 6 -17.06 7.64 1.27
C GLY A 6 -15.97 8.61 0.80
N LEU A 7 -15.91 9.82 1.37
CA LEU A 7 -14.86 10.78 1.07
C LEU A 7 -13.46 10.27 1.47
N MET A 8 -13.37 9.61 2.63
CA MET A 8 -12.14 8.97 3.13
C MET A 8 -11.68 7.86 2.19
N LEU A 9 -12.61 7.02 1.73
CA LEU A 9 -12.31 5.92 0.81
C LEU A 9 -11.83 6.43 -0.56
N VAL A 10 -12.45 7.49 -1.08
CA VAL A 10 -12.01 8.17 -2.32
C VAL A 10 -10.61 8.76 -2.15
N ALA A 11 -10.32 9.42 -1.03
CA ALA A 11 -9.00 9.98 -0.76
C ALA A 11 -7.92 8.88 -0.70
N VAL A 12 -8.18 7.78 0.00
CA VAL A 12 -7.27 6.62 0.06
C VAL A 12 -7.07 6.00 -1.33
N GLY A 13 -8.15 5.81 -2.09
CA GLY A 13 -8.09 5.29 -3.46
C GLY A 13 -7.25 6.19 -4.38
N LEU A 14 -7.39 7.51 -4.25
CA LEU A 14 -6.62 8.48 -5.02
C LEU A 14 -5.12 8.41 -4.68
N VAL A 15 -4.79 8.32 -3.39
CA VAL A 15 -3.42 8.13 -2.92
C VAL A 15 -2.81 6.85 -3.49
N PHE A 16 -3.54 5.74 -3.47
CA PHE A 16 -3.09 4.47 -4.07
C PHE A 16 -2.81 4.60 -5.57
N VAL A 17 -3.72 5.22 -6.34
CA VAL A 17 -3.53 5.44 -7.79
C VAL A 17 -2.31 6.32 -8.06
N LEU A 18 -2.09 7.37 -7.26
CA LEU A 18 -0.89 8.21 -7.40
C LEU A 18 0.40 7.45 -7.05
N LEU A 19 0.38 6.61 -6.01
CA LEU A 19 1.52 5.76 -5.65
C LEU A 19 1.84 4.73 -6.73
N GLU A 20 0.84 4.12 -7.36
CA GLU A 20 1.03 3.17 -8.47
C GLU A 20 1.57 3.84 -9.74
N ARG A 21 1.26 5.13 -9.93
CA ARG A 21 1.68 5.93 -11.09
C ARG A 21 3.09 6.50 -10.98
N LEU A 22 3.75 6.41 -9.82
CA LEU A 22 5.14 6.82 -9.66
C LEU A 22 6.07 5.85 -10.43
N PRO A 23 6.62 6.27 -11.59
CA PRO A 23 7.44 5.42 -12.44
C PRO A 23 8.87 5.42 -11.86
N GLY A 24 9.06 4.68 -10.78
CA GLY A 24 10.30 4.77 -10.02
C GLY A 24 10.28 4.14 -8.64
N ILE A 25 9.19 3.48 -8.24
CA ILE A 25 9.26 2.48 -7.18
C ILE A 25 9.76 1.20 -7.89
N PRO A 26 11.08 0.90 -7.90
CA PRO A 26 11.50 -0.45 -8.23
C PRO A 26 10.68 -1.36 -7.32
N ARG A 27 9.96 -2.33 -7.91
CA ARG A 27 9.24 -3.35 -7.14
C ARG A 27 10.14 -3.72 -5.98
N LEU A 28 9.71 -3.40 -4.75
CA LEU A 28 10.62 -3.56 -3.62
C LEU A 28 11.09 -5.02 -3.64
N PRO A 29 12.40 -5.29 -3.66
CA PRO A 29 12.92 -6.65 -3.68
C PRO A 29 12.34 -7.37 -2.45
N GLY A 30 11.41 -8.29 -2.68
CA GLY A 30 10.59 -8.90 -1.64
C GLY A 30 9.12 -9.12 -2.02
N ASP A 31 8.58 -8.37 -2.98
CA ASP A 31 7.26 -8.64 -3.54
C ASP A 31 7.29 -9.90 -4.43
N ILE A 32 6.56 -10.94 -4.04
CA ILE A 32 6.54 -12.22 -4.75
C ILE A 32 5.59 -12.08 -5.94
N LEU A 33 6.16 -11.99 -7.15
CA LEU A 33 5.42 -12.06 -8.40
C LEU A 33 5.65 -13.41 -9.07
N ILE A 34 4.66 -14.30 -8.97
CA ILE A 34 4.68 -15.58 -9.68
C ILE A 34 3.86 -15.40 -10.97
N ARG A 35 4.56 -15.34 -12.11
CA ARG A 35 3.93 -15.42 -13.43
C ARG A 35 4.11 -16.82 -14.03
N ARG A 36 3.00 -17.52 -14.25
CA ARG A 36 2.93 -18.85 -14.88
C ARG A 36 1.88 -18.81 -15.99
N GLY A 37 2.30 -18.63 -17.24
CA GLY A 37 1.38 -18.55 -18.38
C GLY A 37 0.34 -17.44 -18.22
N ASN A 38 -0.96 -17.80 -18.17
CA ASN A 38 -2.06 -16.87 -17.91
C ASN A 38 -2.29 -16.53 -16.42
N PHE A 39 -1.51 -17.09 -15.50
CA PHE A 39 -1.64 -16.83 -14.06
C PHE A 39 -0.59 -15.83 -13.58
N THR A 40 -1.04 -14.73 -12.98
CA THR A 40 -0.18 -13.77 -12.29
C THR A 40 -0.61 -13.67 -10.83
N PHE A 41 0.22 -14.18 -9.92
CA PHE A 41 0.05 -14.00 -8.49
C PHE A 41 1.01 -12.92 -8.01
N TYR A 42 0.47 -11.85 -7.45
CA TYR A 42 1.24 -10.77 -6.85
C TYR A 42 0.99 -10.77 -5.34
N PHE A 43 2.07 -10.90 -4.57
CA PHE A 43 2.03 -10.87 -3.12
C PHE A 43 2.95 -9.76 -2.57
N PRO A 44 2.37 -8.63 -2.14
CA PRO A 44 3.10 -7.43 -1.72
C PRO A 44 3.64 -7.55 -0.29
N LEU A 45 4.62 -8.43 -0.07
CA LEU A 45 5.22 -8.64 1.27
C LEU A 45 5.99 -7.43 1.75
N ALA A 46 6.83 -6.85 0.90
CA ALA A 46 7.67 -5.72 1.30
C ALA A 46 6.81 -4.49 1.60
N THR A 47 5.79 -4.26 0.78
CA THR A 47 4.86 -3.14 0.93
C THR A 47 4.03 -3.26 2.22
N SER A 48 3.50 -4.45 2.51
CA SER A 48 2.72 -4.67 3.75
C SER A 48 3.57 -4.54 5.01
N LEU A 49 4.82 -5.01 4.98
CA LEU A 49 5.77 -4.83 6.08
C LEU A 49 6.12 -3.35 6.30
N LEU A 50 6.39 -2.62 5.23
CA LEU A 50 6.71 -1.18 5.28
C LEU A 50 5.56 -0.38 5.88
N ILE A 51 4.33 -0.63 5.43
CA ILE A 51 3.13 0.01 5.96
C ILE A 51 2.98 -0.29 7.45
N SER A 52 3.17 -1.54 7.86
CA SER A 52 3.08 -1.95 9.28
C SER A 52 4.09 -1.20 10.16
N VAL A 53 5.35 -1.12 9.74
CA VAL A 53 6.39 -0.39 10.47
C VAL A 53 6.08 1.10 10.53
N LEU A 54 5.64 1.70 9.42
CA LEU A 54 5.28 3.10 9.36
C LEU A 54 4.11 3.44 10.30
N LEU A 55 3.04 2.66 10.26
CA LEU A 55 1.88 2.83 11.17
C LEU A 55 2.29 2.66 12.63
N THR A 56 3.16 1.68 12.92
CA THR A 56 3.66 1.44 14.28
C THR A 56 4.45 2.64 14.80
N LEU A 57 5.35 3.20 13.99
CA LEU A 57 6.10 4.42 14.30
C LEU A 57 5.17 5.61 14.51
N LEU A 58 4.16 5.78 13.65
CA LEU A 58 3.19 6.86 13.74
C LEU A 58 2.39 6.77 15.05
N PHE A 59 1.81 5.60 15.35
CA PHE A 59 1.08 5.39 16.60
C PHE A 59 1.97 5.50 17.84
N SER A 60 3.22 5.06 17.75
CA SER A 60 4.18 5.21 18.85
C SER A 60 4.49 6.69 19.13
N LEU A 61 4.64 7.50 18.08
CA LEU A 61 4.90 8.95 18.21
C LEU A 61 3.68 9.71 18.76
N PHE A 62 2.46 9.37 18.30
CA PHE A 62 1.21 9.96 18.81
C PHE A 62 0.80 9.45 20.20
N ARG A 63 1.46 8.42 20.75
CA ARG A 63 1.20 7.86 22.09
C ARG A 63 2.05 8.53 23.18
N ARG A 64 2.91 9.49 22.83
CA ARG A 64 3.48 10.46 23.79
C ARG A 64 2.61 11.71 23.84
#